data_AF-A0A0J1FGU5-F1
#
_entry.id   AF-A0A0J1FGU5-F1
#
_cell.length_a   1.000
_cell.length_b   1.000
_cell.length_c   1.000
_cell.angle_alpha   90.00
_cell.angle_beta   90.00
_cell.angle_gamma   90.00
#
_symmetry.space_group_name_H-M   'P 1'
#
loop_
_entity.id
_entity.type
_entity.pdbx_description
1 polymer ?
#
loop_
_entity_poly.entity_id
_entity_poly.type
_entity_poly.pdbx_seq_one_letter_code
_entity_poly.pdbx_strand_id
1 'polypeptide(L)' 'MDRVLLDTTVLCAAMITRGVNYKLIQLARSSELFEPIITEVVVCEFIENCRKGMNGLI' A
#
# COMPACT_ATOMS: atom_id res chain seq x y z
N MET A 1 -8.36 11.94 -14.11
CA MET A 1 -7.74 10.79 -13.40
C MET A 1 -8.05 10.94 -11.95
N ASP A 2 -8.56 9.89 -11.35
CA ASP A 2 -8.87 9.90 -9.93
C ASP A 2 -7.59 9.73 -9.12
N ARG A 3 -7.49 10.51 -8.05
CA ARG A 3 -6.41 10.44 -7.07
C ARG A 3 -6.83 9.49 -5.97
N VAL A 4 -6.05 8.44 -5.75
CA VAL A 4 -6.38 7.39 -4.79
C VAL A 4 -5.33 7.38 -3.70
N LEU A 5 -5.73 7.72 -2.48
CA LEU A 5 -4.89 7.56 -1.29
C LEU A 5 -4.72 6.07 -1.00
N LEU A 6 -3.48 5.59 -1.03
CA LEU A 6 -3.14 4.24 -0.60
C LEU A 6 -2.90 4.26 0.90
N ASP A 7 -3.72 3.51 1.62
CA ASP A 7 -3.61 3.38 3.07
C ASP A 7 -2.50 2.38 3.47
N THR A 8 -2.00 2.52 4.70
CA THR A 8 -0.97 1.65 5.27
C THR A 8 -1.37 0.18 5.20
N THR A 9 -2.64 -0.17 5.40
CA THR A 9 -3.11 -1.55 5.31
C THR A 9 -2.98 -2.13 3.90
N VAL A 10 -3.16 -1.32 2.84
CA VAL A 10 -2.98 -1.78 1.45
C VAL A 10 -1.51 -2.12 1.21
N LEU A 11 -0.60 -1.26 1.66
CA LEU A 11 0.85 -1.48 1.51
C LEU A 11 1.31 -2.72 2.29
N CYS A 12 0.89 -2.86 3.56
CA CYS A 12 1.22 -4.03 4.38
C CYS A 12 0.66 -5.32 3.78
N ALA A 13 -0.62 -5.34 3.39
CA ALA A 13 -1.23 -6.54 2.84
C ALA A 13 -0.65 -6.94 1.47
N ALA A 14 -0.21 -5.97 0.67
CA ALA A 14 0.51 -6.21 -0.59
C ALA A 14 1.89 -6.87 -0.38
N MET A 15 2.54 -6.60 0.76
CA MET A 15 3.81 -7.24 1.14
C MET A 15 3.61 -8.68 1.65
N ILE A 16 2.54 -8.92 2.41
CA ILE A 16 2.29 -10.23 3.04
C ILE A 16 1.79 -11.25 2.02
N THR A 17 0.88 -10.86 1.12
CA THR A 17 0.28 -11.77 0.13
C THR A 17 0.29 -11.16 -1.26
N ARG A 18 0.47 -12.01 -2.29
CA ARG A 18 0.30 -11.61 -3.70
C ARG A 18 -1.18 -11.54 -4.13
N GLY A 19 -2.05 -11.08 -3.21
CA GLY A 19 -3.50 -11.00 -3.38
C GLY A 19 -3.98 -9.72 -4.07
N VAL A 20 -5.19 -9.28 -3.76
CA VAL A 20 -5.82 -8.09 -4.36
C VAL A 20 -4.99 -6.82 -4.12
N ASN A 21 -4.48 -6.63 -2.90
CA ASN A 21 -3.66 -5.46 -2.57
C ASN A 21 -2.36 -5.42 -3.37
N TYR A 22 -1.72 -6.57 -3.58
CA TYR A 22 -0.54 -6.66 -4.46
C TYR A 22 -0.88 -6.25 -5.90
N LYS A 23 -2.02 -6.69 -6.43
CA LYS A 23 -2.49 -6.28 -7.77
C LYS A 23 -2.79 -4.78 -7.82
N LEU A 24 -3.38 -4.20 -6.78
CA LEU A 24 -3.62 -2.75 -6.69
C LEU A 24 -2.30 -1.96 -6.81
N ILE A 25 -1.24 -2.39 -6.13
CA ILE A 25 0.09 -1.77 -6.26
C ILE A 25 0.67 -1.93 -7.68
N GLN A 26 0.44 -3.07 -8.33
CA GLN A 26 0.85 -3.23 -9.74
C GLN A 26 0.10 -2.27 -10.67
N LEU A 27 -1.20 -2.10 -10.47
CA LEU A 27 -2.03 -1.19 -11.26
C LEU A 27 -1.67 0.28 -11.02
N ALA A 28 -1.27 0.64 -9.79
CA ALA A 28 -0.79 1.98 -9.44
C ALA A 28 0.43 2.44 -10.25
N ARG A 29 1.12 1.52 -10.93
CA ARG A 29 2.24 1.84 -11.84
C ARG A 29 1.77 2.44 -13.17
N SER A 30 0.49 2.30 -13.51
CA SER A 30 -0.11 2.91 -14.69
C SER A 30 -0.93 4.12 -14.28
N SER A 31 -0.49 5.31 -14.69
CA SER A 31 -1.25 6.53 -14.46
C SER A 31 -2.61 6.48 -15.15
N GLU A 32 -2.76 5.75 -16.26
CA GLU A 32 -4.02 5.58 -17.01
C GLU A 32 -5.20 5.11 -16.15
N LEU A 33 -4.92 4.39 -15.05
CA LEU A 33 -5.94 3.86 -14.15
C LEU A 33 -6.25 4.85 -13.02
N PHE A 34 -5.22 5.29 -12.30
CA PHE A 34 -5.32 6.28 -11.23
C PHE A 34 -3.95 6.85 -10.86
N GLU A 35 -3.95 7.98 -10.17
CA GLU A 35 -2.75 8.56 -9.57
C GLU A 35 -2.67 8.12 -8.09
N PRO A 36 -1.71 7.27 -7.70
CA PRO A 36 -1.56 6.85 -6.30
C PRO A 36 -1.01 8.00 -5.47
N ILE A 37 -1.67 8.31 -4.35
CA ILE A 37 -1.15 9.20 -3.31
C ILE A 37 -0.66 8.34 -2.15
N ILE A 38 0.59 8.54 -1.77
CA ILE A 38 1.17 7.98 -0.54
C ILE A 38 1.67 9.16 0.29
N THR A 39 1.10 9.35 1.47
CA THR A 39 1.49 10.44 2.38
C THR A 39 2.69 10.03 3.22
N GLU A 40 3.41 11.01 3.78
CA GLU A 40 4.51 10.76 4.71
C GLU A 40 4.06 9.94 5.93
N VAL A 41 2.86 10.19 6.44
CA VAL A 41 2.27 9.42 7.55
C VAL A 41 2.15 7.94 7.18
N VAL A 42 1.58 7.63 6.00
CA VAL A 42 1.45 6.24 5.52
C VAL A 42 2.82 5.57 5.37
N VAL A 43 3.83 6.30 4.87
CA VAL A 43 5.20 5.76 4.75
C VAL A 43 5.77 5.43 6.13
N CYS A 44 5.64 6.34 7.10
CA CYS A 44 6.14 6.14 8.46
C CYS A 44 5.46 4.94 9.14
N GLU A 45 4.14 4.83 9.04
CA GLU A 45 3.39 3.70 9.60
C GLU A 45 3.75 2.38 8.91
N PHE A 46 3.90 2.39 7.58
CA PHE A 46 4.32 1.20 6.84
C PHE A 46 5.71 0.72 7.29
N ILE A 47 6.67 1.63 7.45
CA ILE A 47 8.02 1.32 7.94
C ILE A 47 7.95 0.74 9.36
N GLU A 48 7.16 1.34 10.24
CA GLU A 48 7.01 0.86 11.62
C GLU A 48 6.40 -0.55 11.67
N ASN A 49 5.39 -0.82 10.83
CA ASN A 49 4.80 -2.14 10.70
C ASN A 49 5.79 -3.18 10.14
N CYS A 50 6.62 -2.79 9.16
CA CYS A 50 7.70 -3.63 8.68
C CYS A 50 8.71 -3.97 9.78
N ARG A 51 9.09 -2.99 10.62
CA ARG A 51 10.02 -3.20 11.75
C ARG A 51 9.48 -4.15 12.81
N LYS A 52 8.15 -4.16 13.01
CA LYS A 52 7.45 -5.11 13.93
C LYS A 52 7.26 -6.51 13.33
N GLY A 53 7.75 -6.74 12.11
CA GLY A 53 7.58 -8.02 11.40
C GLY A 53 6.17 -8.23 10.85
N MET A 54 5.36 -7.17 10.76
CA MET A 54 3.98 -7.20 10.26
C MET A 54 3.04 -8.18 11.00
N ASN A 55 3.36 -8.52 12.26
CA ASN A 55 2.56 -9.42 13.07
C ASN A 55 1.23 -8.77 13.49
N GLY A 56 0.11 -9.46 13.24
CA GLY A 56 -1.25 -9.01 13.64
C GLY A 56 -1.91 -7.99 12.70
N LEU A 57 -1.36 -7.78 11.49
CA LEU A 57 -1.90 -6.85 10.49
C LEU A 57 -2.98 -7.43 9.56
N ILE A 58 -3.37 -8.69 9.75
CA ILE A 58 -4.45 -9.37 9.00
C ILE A 58 -5.17 -10.32 9.95
#